data_AF-A0A918E7A9-F1
#
_entry.id   AF-A0A918E7A9-F1
#
_cell.length_a   1.000
_cell.length_b   1.000
_cell.length_c   1.000
_cell.angle_alpha   90.00
_cell.angle_beta   90.00
_cell.angle_gamma   90.00
#
_symmetry.space_group_name_H-M   'P 1'
#
loop_
_entity.id
_entity.type
_entity.pdbx_description
1 polymer ?
#
loop_
_entity_poly.entity_id
_entity_poly.type
_entity_poly.pdbx_seq_one_letter_code
_entity_poly.pdbx_strand_id
1 'polypeptide(L)'
;MVPGIGPSPDKMLQGRLFSYPDAHRYRVGPNYLQLPINQPKSPVNSYNVDGPMTFTNPQDPLYSPNSFGGPTADPTLYEGEHYHVTGELLRASASRHAEDDDHVQPRARWENILSDTDRAHMISNIVGHASAPEVTDAMKKRVVEYWTNIHKDLGHGVSQGLALS
;
A
#
# COMPACT_ATOMS: atom_id res chain seq x y z
N MET A 1 8.91 -6.33 10.11
CA MET A 1 7.85 -6.42 11.15
C MET A 1 8.46 -7.01 12.40
N VAL A 2 7.74 -7.05 13.51
CA VAL A 2 8.23 -7.57 14.80
C VAL A 2 7.47 -8.86 15.15
N PRO A 3 8.03 -9.74 15.99
CA PRO A 3 7.33 -10.95 16.45
C PRO A 3 5.89 -10.67 16.89
N GLY A 4 4.93 -11.46 16.39
CA GLY A 4 3.50 -11.32 16.68
C GLY A 4 2.74 -10.42 15.70
N ILE A 5 3.40 -9.86 14.68
CA ILE A 5 2.78 -9.05 13.62
C ILE A 5 3.35 -9.49 12.27
N GLY A 6 2.52 -10.15 11.46
CA GLY A 6 2.87 -10.63 10.11
C GLY A 6 2.10 -9.92 8.99
N PRO A 7 2.52 -10.11 7.71
CA PRO A 7 1.80 -9.58 6.56
C PRO A 7 0.58 -10.46 6.23
N SER A 8 -0.44 -9.85 5.63
CA SER A 8 -1.59 -10.56 5.06
C SER A 8 -1.34 -10.94 3.58
N PRO A 9 -2.15 -11.84 2.99
CA PRO A 9 -2.07 -12.18 1.55
C PRO A 9 -2.55 -11.07 0.60
N ASP A 10 -2.73 -9.84 1.08
CA ASP A 10 -3.06 -8.68 0.24
C ASP A 10 -1.94 -8.44 -0.79
N LYS A 11 -2.30 -8.51 -2.08
CA LYS A 11 -1.36 -8.36 -3.21
C LYS A 11 -0.61 -7.01 -3.19
N MET A 12 -1.28 -5.93 -2.76
CA MET A 12 -0.66 -4.60 -2.63
C MET A 12 0.32 -4.58 -1.46
N LEU A 13 -0.04 -5.16 -0.31
CA LEU A 13 0.87 -5.26 0.84
C LEU A 13 2.13 -6.05 0.49
N GLN A 14 1.99 -7.20 -0.17
CA GLN A 14 3.11 -8.04 -0.59
C GLN A 14 4.11 -7.26 -1.47
N GLY A 15 3.62 -6.45 -2.41
CA GLY A 15 4.48 -5.58 -3.22
C GLY A 15 5.23 -4.52 -2.39
N ARG A 16 4.58 -3.97 -1.36
CA ARG A 16 5.18 -2.93 -0.49
C ARG A 16 6.29 -3.46 0.40
N LEU A 17 6.26 -4.74 0.78
CA LEU A 17 7.34 -5.36 1.57
C LEU A 17 8.70 -5.28 0.87
N PHE A 18 8.70 -5.34 -0.46
CA PHE A 18 9.90 -5.21 -1.28
C PHE A 18 10.20 -3.75 -1.66
N SER A 19 9.20 -2.99 -2.11
CA SER A 19 9.42 -1.71 -2.79
C SER A 19 10.00 -0.62 -1.88
N TYR A 20 9.65 -0.60 -0.60
CA TYR A 20 10.12 0.44 0.32
C TYR A 20 11.62 0.34 0.61
N PRO A 21 12.16 -0.81 1.06
CA PRO A 21 13.60 -0.99 1.22
C PRO A 21 14.39 -0.74 -0.07
N ASP A 22 13.86 -1.15 -1.22
CA ASP A 22 14.48 -0.89 -2.54
C ASP A 22 14.62 0.62 -2.81
N ALA A 23 13.52 1.35 -2.74
CA ALA A 23 13.51 2.80 -2.93
C ALA A 23 14.39 3.55 -1.91
N HIS A 24 14.45 3.08 -0.65
CA HIS A 24 15.29 3.68 0.38
C HIS A 24 16.79 3.56 0.06
N ARG A 25 17.22 2.41 -0.47
CA ARG A 25 18.63 2.20 -0.86
C ARG A 25 19.05 3.15 -1.97
N TYR A 26 18.18 3.39 -2.96
CA TYR A 26 18.46 4.35 -4.03
C TYR A 26 18.42 5.80 -3.53
N ARG A 27 17.35 6.18 -2.81
CA ARG A 27 17.09 7.57 -2.42
C ARG A 27 18.04 8.10 -1.34
N VAL A 28 18.46 7.25 -0.41
CA VAL A 28 19.26 7.65 0.77
C VAL A 28 20.63 6.99 0.74
N GLY A 29 20.67 5.68 0.47
CA GLY A 29 21.89 4.89 0.42
C GLY A 29 21.73 3.53 1.08
N PRO A 30 22.67 2.60 0.86
CA PRO A 30 22.59 1.23 1.37
C PRO A 30 22.54 1.15 2.89
N ASN A 31 23.24 2.07 3.58
CA ASN A 31 23.29 2.15 5.04
C ASN A 31 22.25 3.10 5.66
N TYR A 32 21.11 3.34 4.99
CA TYR A 32 20.06 4.27 5.48
C TYR A 32 19.54 3.93 6.88
N LEU A 33 19.64 2.67 7.32
CA LEU A 33 19.25 2.22 8.65
C LEU A 33 20.19 2.70 9.78
N GLN A 34 21.40 3.17 9.45
CA GLN A 34 22.35 3.72 10.43
C GLN A 34 22.07 5.20 10.76
N LEU A 35 21.17 5.87 10.03
CA LEU A 35 20.78 7.24 10.34
C LEU A 35 20.03 7.29 11.69
N PRO A 36 20.30 8.28 12.58
CA PRO A 36 19.72 8.31 13.93
C PRO A 36 18.19 8.19 13.99
N ILE A 37 17.49 8.71 12.98
CA ILE A 37 16.01 8.63 12.91
C ILE A 37 15.49 7.25 12.48
N ASN A 38 16.29 6.49 11.73
CA ASN A 38 15.94 5.16 11.22
C ASN A 38 16.48 4.02 12.09
N GLN A 39 17.42 4.34 12.99
CA GLN A 39 18.08 3.36 13.84
C GLN A 39 17.08 2.79 14.87
N PRO A 40 16.98 1.46 15.01
CA PRO A 40 16.16 0.86 16.06
C PRO A 40 16.77 1.15 17.44
N LYS A 41 15.91 1.18 18.46
CA LYS A 41 16.33 1.37 19.87
C LYS A 41 16.85 0.09 20.52
N SER A 42 16.53 -1.07 19.95
CA SER A 42 17.03 -2.37 20.39
C SER A 42 18.41 -2.65 19.79
N PRO A 43 19.23 -3.52 20.41
CA PRO A 43 20.45 -4.02 19.80
C PRO A 43 20.19 -4.58 18.39
N VAL A 44 21.11 -4.30 17.46
CA VAL A 44 21.06 -4.82 16.08
C VAL A 44 22.25 -5.73 15.87
N ASN A 45 21.97 -7.02 15.73
CA ASN A 45 22.96 -8.06 15.48
C ASN A 45 22.72 -8.57 14.05
N SER A 46 23.45 -8.05 13.07
CA SER A 46 23.28 -8.40 11.65
C SER A 46 24.62 -8.66 10.98
N TYR A 47 24.62 -9.50 9.94
CA TYR A 47 25.80 -9.79 9.12
C TYR A 47 26.03 -8.80 7.97
N ASN A 48 25.32 -7.66 7.94
CA ASN A 48 25.54 -6.62 6.93
C ASN A 48 26.80 -5.81 7.28
N VAL A 49 27.74 -5.75 6.34
CA VAL A 49 29.03 -5.06 6.48
C VAL A 49 29.32 -4.22 5.24
N ASP A 50 30.04 -3.11 5.45
CA ASP A 50 30.46 -2.17 4.42
C ASP A 50 29.28 -1.51 3.66
N GLY A 51 29.55 -1.10 2.42
CA GLY A 51 28.69 -0.24 1.62
C GLY A 51 29.02 1.25 1.81
N PRO A 52 28.70 2.10 0.82
CA PRO A 52 28.82 3.55 0.95
C PRO A 52 28.20 4.10 2.24
N MET A 53 28.86 5.09 2.83
CA MET A 53 28.40 5.81 4.04
C MET A 53 28.14 4.89 5.24
N THR A 54 28.99 3.88 5.45
CA THR A 54 28.98 3.09 6.68
C THR A 54 29.52 3.93 7.83
N PHE A 55 28.72 4.13 8.88
CA PHE A 55 29.14 4.84 10.10
C PHE A 55 29.67 3.87 11.16
N THR A 56 29.15 2.64 11.20
CA THR A 56 29.57 1.60 12.13
C THR A 56 29.49 0.24 11.44
N ASN A 57 30.53 -0.58 11.62
CA ASN A 57 30.58 -1.97 11.16
C ASN A 57 30.49 -2.92 12.37
N PRO A 58 29.79 -4.06 12.27
CA PRO A 58 29.82 -5.09 13.29
C PRO A 58 31.25 -5.66 13.42
N GLN A 59 31.62 -6.06 14.64
CA GLN A 59 32.94 -6.65 14.95
C GLN A 59 32.91 -8.19 14.93
N ASP A 60 31.73 -8.78 14.79
CA ASP A 60 31.50 -10.22 14.75
C ASP A 60 32.03 -10.87 13.46
N PRO A 61 32.24 -12.20 13.42
CA PRO A 61 32.52 -12.93 12.19
C PRO A 61 31.51 -12.63 11.08
N LEU A 62 31.97 -12.55 9.84
CA LEU A 62 31.15 -12.14 8.68
C LEU A 62 30.33 -13.27 8.04
N TYR A 63 30.24 -14.42 8.71
CA TYR A 63 29.62 -15.62 8.15
C TYR A 63 28.88 -16.44 9.22
N SER A 64 27.90 -17.23 8.77
CA SER A 64 27.15 -18.18 9.58
C SER A 64 26.88 -19.46 8.76
N PRO A 65 26.92 -20.66 9.35
CA PRO A 65 27.31 -20.94 10.74
C PRO A 65 28.83 -20.73 10.96
N ASN A 66 29.24 -20.43 12.20
CA ASN A 66 30.65 -20.27 12.57
C ASN A 66 30.92 -20.72 14.02
N SER A 67 32.20 -20.92 14.37
CA SER A 67 32.63 -21.39 15.71
C SER A 67 33.20 -20.28 16.61
N PHE A 68 33.09 -19.02 16.19
CA PHE A 68 33.71 -17.85 16.84
C PHE A 68 32.68 -16.88 17.45
N GLY A 69 31.39 -17.23 17.43
CA GLY A 69 30.29 -16.42 17.98
C GLY A 69 29.60 -15.54 16.94
N GLY A 70 28.87 -14.52 17.40
CA GLY A 70 28.13 -13.57 16.57
C GLY A 70 26.61 -13.80 16.51
N PRO A 71 25.90 -13.04 15.65
CA PRO A 71 24.44 -13.04 15.59
C PRO A 71 23.86 -14.42 15.25
N THR A 72 22.96 -14.94 16.08
CA THR A 72 22.20 -16.18 15.78
C THR A 72 20.73 -15.83 15.59
N ALA A 73 20.14 -16.30 14.48
CA ALA A 73 18.71 -16.14 14.26
C ALA A 73 17.92 -16.99 15.25
N ASP A 74 16.79 -16.47 15.75
CA ASP A 74 15.86 -17.19 16.62
C ASP A 74 14.51 -17.39 15.89
N PRO A 75 14.33 -18.53 15.20
CA PRO A 75 13.09 -18.82 14.49
C PRO A 75 11.88 -18.99 15.41
N THR A 76 12.08 -19.31 16.70
CA THR A 76 10.99 -19.60 17.64
C THR A 76 10.11 -18.37 17.88
N LEU A 77 10.67 -17.17 17.73
CA LEU A 77 9.95 -15.90 17.82
C LEU A 77 8.87 -15.71 16.74
N TYR A 78 8.90 -16.51 15.67
CA TYR A 78 7.98 -16.42 14.54
C TYR A 78 7.16 -17.71 14.35
N GLU A 79 7.17 -18.61 15.34
CA GLU A 79 6.31 -19.79 15.32
C GLU A 79 4.82 -19.40 15.29
N GLY A 80 4.06 -20.00 14.37
CA GLY A 80 2.62 -19.74 14.23
C GLY A 80 2.24 -18.68 13.20
N GLU A 81 3.20 -17.93 12.64
CA GLU A 81 2.96 -17.02 11.52
C GLU A 81 2.93 -17.79 10.17
N HIS A 82 1.87 -18.57 9.94
CA HIS A 82 1.72 -19.36 8.73
C HIS A 82 0.34 -19.17 8.09
N TYR A 83 0.30 -19.19 6.76
CA TYR A 83 -0.94 -19.27 5.99
C TYR A 83 -0.77 -20.26 4.85
N HIS A 84 -1.87 -20.92 4.46
CA HIS A 84 -1.86 -21.88 3.37
C HIS A 84 -2.21 -21.21 2.05
N VAL A 85 -1.50 -21.58 0.99
CA VAL A 85 -1.74 -21.14 -0.38
C VAL A 85 -1.94 -22.38 -1.25
N THR A 86 -2.94 -22.34 -2.12
CA THR A 86 -3.24 -23.38 -3.10
C THR A 86 -3.55 -22.74 -4.46
N GLY A 87 -3.33 -23.46 -5.54
CA GLY A 87 -3.61 -23.02 -6.92
C GLY A 87 -2.37 -22.98 -7.81
N GLU A 88 -2.57 -22.49 -9.04
CA GLU A 88 -1.53 -22.39 -10.06
C GLU A 88 -0.83 -21.02 -10.03
N LEU A 89 0.40 -20.96 -10.55
CA LEU A 89 1.11 -19.70 -10.75
C LEU A 89 0.51 -18.95 -11.95
N LEU A 90 -0.22 -17.87 -11.65
CA LEU A 90 -0.95 -17.10 -12.67
C LEU A 90 -0.97 -15.60 -12.37
N ARG A 91 -1.21 -14.79 -13.40
CA ARG A 91 -1.47 -13.35 -13.29
C ARG A 91 -2.95 -13.10 -13.52
N ALA A 92 -3.72 -12.99 -12.44
CA ALA A 92 -5.14 -12.67 -12.51
C ALA A 92 -5.55 -11.71 -11.39
N SER A 93 -6.73 -11.13 -11.56
CA SER A 93 -7.47 -10.46 -10.48
C SER A 93 -7.67 -11.42 -9.30
N ALA A 94 -7.93 -10.87 -8.12
CA ALA A 94 -8.40 -11.69 -7.01
C ALA A 94 -9.74 -12.34 -7.42
N SER A 95 -9.95 -13.59 -7.02
CA SER A 95 -11.28 -14.20 -7.06
C SER A 95 -12.20 -13.35 -6.20
N ARG A 96 -13.27 -12.84 -6.79
CA ARG A 96 -14.27 -12.03 -6.07
C ARG A 96 -14.99 -12.93 -5.08
N HIS A 97 -15.10 -12.48 -3.82
CA HIS A 97 -16.09 -13.03 -2.91
C HIS A 97 -17.50 -12.71 -3.43
N ALA A 98 -18.52 -13.43 -2.96
CA ALA A 98 -19.89 -13.28 -3.49
C ALA A 98 -20.44 -11.85 -3.33
N GLU A 99 -19.99 -11.12 -2.30
CA GLU A 99 -20.35 -9.74 -2.00
C GLU A 99 -19.34 -8.71 -2.51
N ASP A 100 -18.25 -9.14 -3.16
CA ASP A 100 -17.22 -8.23 -3.69
C ASP A 100 -17.69 -7.59 -5.00
N ASP A 101 -17.93 -6.28 -4.93
CA ASP A 101 -18.20 -5.43 -6.08
C ASP A 101 -17.50 -4.08 -5.91
N ASP A 102 -17.20 -3.43 -7.04
CA ASP A 102 -16.48 -2.17 -7.12
C ASP A 102 -17.35 -0.97 -6.66
N HIS A 103 -18.67 -1.16 -6.48
CA HIS A 103 -19.63 -0.07 -6.24
C HIS A 103 -20.41 -0.16 -4.94
N VAL A 104 -20.53 -1.34 -4.31
CA VAL A 104 -21.36 -1.54 -3.11
C VAL A 104 -20.86 -0.70 -1.92
N GLN A 105 -19.58 -0.77 -1.57
CA GLN A 105 -19.05 0.00 -0.43
C GLN A 105 -19.04 1.52 -0.68
N PRO A 106 -18.63 2.02 -1.87
CA PRO A 106 -18.76 3.45 -2.18
C PRO A 106 -20.21 3.95 -2.12
N ARG A 107 -21.18 3.15 -2.59
CA ARG A 107 -22.61 3.48 -2.51
C ARG A 107 -23.07 3.56 -1.06
N ALA A 108 -22.74 2.57 -0.24
CA ALA A 108 -23.08 2.57 1.17
C ALA A 108 -22.50 3.79 1.90
N ARG A 109 -21.29 4.23 1.53
CA ARG A 109 -20.72 5.49 2.05
C ARG A 109 -21.56 6.70 1.64
N TRP A 110 -21.94 6.81 0.37
CA TRP A 110 -22.77 7.90 -0.13
C TRP A 110 -24.14 7.95 0.56
N GLU A 111 -24.83 6.82 0.67
CA GLU A 111 -26.20 6.73 1.19
C GLU A 111 -26.28 6.83 2.70
N ASN A 112 -25.37 6.17 3.42
CA ASN A 112 -25.54 5.91 4.85
C ASN A 112 -24.55 6.68 5.74
N ILE A 113 -23.51 7.30 5.17
CA ILE A 113 -22.46 7.97 5.94
C ILE A 113 -22.42 9.47 5.66
N LEU A 114 -22.46 9.88 4.39
CA LEU A 114 -22.32 11.30 4.03
C LEU A 114 -23.58 12.11 4.35
N SER A 115 -23.39 13.27 4.98
CA SER A 115 -24.43 14.28 5.12
C SER A 115 -24.73 14.95 3.77
N ASP A 116 -25.84 15.68 3.66
CA ASP A 116 -26.17 16.42 2.43
C ASP A 116 -25.11 17.47 2.07
N THR A 117 -24.51 18.10 3.08
CA THR A 117 -23.38 19.01 2.89
C THR A 117 -22.16 18.28 2.34
N ASP A 118 -21.81 17.11 2.88
CA ASP A 118 -20.67 16.32 2.38
C ASP A 118 -20.91 15.79 0.96
N ARG A 119 -22.15 15.41 0.65
CA ARG A 119 -22.57 15.00 -0.70
C ARG A 119 -22.38 16.14 -1.70
N ALA A 120 -22.82 17.36 -1.34
CA ALA A 120 -22.63 18.55 -2.17
C ALA A 120 -21.14 18.88 -2.36
N HIS A 121 -20.34 18.82 -1.30
CA HIS A 121 -18.88 19.01 -1.41
C HIS A 121 -18.20 17.94 -2.25
N MET A 122 -18.59 16.68 -2.13
CA MET A 122 -18.06 15.58 -2.93
C MET A 122 -18.33 15.80 -4.42
N ILE A 123 -19.56 16.16 -4.79
CA ILE A 123 -19.91 16.52 -6.18
C ILE A 123 -19.06 17.70 -6.65
N SER A 124 -19.00 18.79 -5.87
CA SER A 124 -18.24 19.99 -6.21
C SER A 124 -16.75 19.69 -6.45
N ASN A 125 -16.13 18.87 -5.59
CA ASN A 125 -14.72 18.48 -5.74
C ASN A 125 -14.47 17.63 -6.99
N ILE A 126 -15.35 16.67 -7.28
CA ILE A 126 -15.26 15.84 -8.49
C ILE A 126 -15.38 16.72 -9.73
N VAL A 127 -16.38 17.60 -9.78
CA VAL A 127 -16.61 18.54 -10.89
C VAL A 127 -15.41 19.47 -11.06
N GLY A 128 -14.89 20.03 -9.96
CA GLY A 128 -13.73 20.92 -10.00
C GLY A 128 -12.51 20.26 -10.63
N HIS A 129 -12.20 19.01 -10.26
CA HIS A 129 -11.09 18.27 -10.85
C HIS A 129 -11.37 17.84 -12.29
N ALA A 130 -12.58 17.34 -12.58
CA ALA A 130 -12.96 16.88 -13.92
C ALA A 130 -13.20 18.02 -14.92
N SER A 131 -13.24 19.27 -14.47
CA SER A 131 -13.32 20.47 -15.32
C SER A 131 -11.95 20.96 -15.80
N ALA A 132 -10.86 20.33 -15.38
CA ALA A 132 -9.53 20.73 -15.81
C ALA A 132 -9.39 20.67 -17.34
N PRO A 133 -8.68 21.60 -17.99
CA PRO A 133 -8.63 21.70 -19.46
C PRO A 133 -8.15 20.44 -20.18
N GLU A 134 -7.30 19.64 -19.53
CA GLU A 134 -6.78 18.37 -20.02
C GLU A 134 -7.81 17.24 -20.04
N VAL A 135 -8.93 17.40 -19.32
CA VAL A 135 -9.99 16.38 -19.27
C VAL A 135 -10.90 16.55 -20.48
N THR A 136 -10.69 15.66 -21.46
CA THR A 136 -11.49 15.65 -22.70
C THR A 136 -12.96 15.30 -22.42
N ASP A 137 -13.86 15.69 -23.33
CA ASP A 137 -15.30 15.37 -23.18
C ASP A 137 -15.56 13.85 -23.14
N ALA A 138 -14.76 13.06 -23.85
CA ALA A 138 -14.82 11.60 -23.78
C ALA A 138 -14.47 11.07 -22.38
N MET A 139 -13.49 11.68 -21.70
CA MET A 139 -13.13 11.33 -20.32
C MET A 139 -14.21 11.76 -19.34
N LYS A 140 -14.76 12.98 -19.49
CA LYS A 140 -15.85 13.47 -18.64
C LYS A 140 -17.09 12.56 -18.69
N LYS A 141 -17.45 12.05 -19.88
CA LYS A 141 -18.53 11.04 -20.02
C LYS A 141 -18.27 9.78 -19.20
N ARG A 142 -17.05 9.24 -19.23
CA ARG A 142 -16.66 8.07 -18.42
C ARG A 142 -16.63 8.37 -16.92
N VAL A 143 -16.24 9.59 -16.53
CA VAL A 143 -16.30 10.04 -15.13
C VAL A 143 -17.76 10.02 -14.64
N VAL A 144 -18.69 10.60 -15.41
CA VAL A 144 -20.12 10.57 -15.08
C VAL A 144 -20.64 9.13 -15.01
N GLU A 145 -20.30 8.29 -15.98
CA GLU A 145 -20.68 6.86 -15.99
C GLU A 145 -20.19 6.14 -14.73
N TYR A 146 -18.92 6.29 -14.36
CA TYR A 146 -18.34 5.66 -13.17
C TYR A 146 -19.08 6.09 -11.89
N TRP A 147 -19.32 7.38 -11.71
CA TRP A 147 -20.03 7.89 -10.53
C TRP A 147 -21.52 7.52 -10.53
N THR A 148 -22.14 7.34 -11.69
CA THR A 148 -23.52 6.84 -11.84
C THR A 148 -23.63 5.37 -11.41
N ASN A 149 -22.64 4.54 -11.73
CA ASN A 149 -22.59 3.14 -11.27
C ASN A 149 -22.53 3.03 -9.74
N ILE A 150 -21.93 4.03 -9.09
CA ILE A 150 -21.94 4.16 -7.62
C ILE A 150 -23.31 4.60 -7.11
N HIS A 151 -23.83 5.75 -7.56
CA HIS A 151 -25.18 6.20 -7.19
C HIS A 151 -25.74 7.18 -8.23
N LYS A 152 -27.05 7.08 -8.53
CA LYS A 152 -27.70 7.88 -9.58
C LYS A 152 -27.61 9.39 -9.31
N ASP A 153 -27.93 9.82 -8.10
CA ASP A 153 -27.90 11.25 -7.73
C ASP A 153 -26.48 11.82 -7.75
N LEU A 154 -25.48 11.01 -7.40
CA LEU A 154 -24.07 11.40 -7.47
C LEU A 154 -23.64 11.58 -8.92
N GLY A 155 -23.91 10.60 -9.79
CA GLY A 155 -23.65 10.71 -11.22
C GLY A 155 -24.35 11.89 -11.86
N HIS A 156 -25.63 12.11 -11.52
CA HIS A 156 -26.42 13.24 -12.00
C HIS A 156 -25.84 14.58 -11.60
N GLY A 157 -25.50 14.76 -10.32
CA GLY A 157 -24.89 16.01 -9.83
C GLY A 157 -23.54 16.30 -10.50
N VAL A 158 -22.73 15.26 -10.74
CA VAL A 158 -21.46 15.41 -11.49
C VAL A 158 -21.71 15.79 -12.95
N SER A 159 -22.69 15.15 -13.62
CA SER A 159 -23.04 15.46 -15.01
C SER A 159 -23.49 16.91 -15.18
N GLN A 160 -24.36 17.38 -14.27
CA GLN A 160 -24.83 18.77 -14.25
C GLN A 160 -23.68 19.76 -14.08
N GLY A 161 -22.78 19.50 -13.11
CA GLY A 161 -21.64 20.38 -12.85
C GLY A 161 -20.65 20.45 -14.02
N LEU A 162 -20.55 19.39 -14.83
CA LEU A 162 -19.70 19.35 -16.03
C LEU A 162 -20.39 19.86 -17.31
N ALA A 163 -21.65 20.31 -17.21
CA ALA A 163 -22.48 20.75 -18.34
C ALA A 163 -22.62 19.68 -19.45
N LEU A 164 -22.61 18.40 -19.06
CA LEU A 164 -22.91 17.27 -19.93
C LEU A 164 -24.37 16.90 -19.71
N SER A 165 -25.21 17.20 -20.69
CA SER A 165 -26.64 16.82 -20.68
C SER A 165 -26.80 15.35 -21.05
#